data_AF-A0A8C5HBX1-F1
#
_entry.id   AF-A0A8C5HBX1-F1
#
_cell.length_a   1.000
_cell.length_b   1.000
_cell.length_c   1.000
_cell.angle_alpha   90.00
_cell.angle_beta   90.00
_cell.angle_gamma   90.00
#
_symmetry.space_group_name_H-M   'P 1'
#
loop_
_entity.id
_entity.type
_entity.pdbx_description
1 polymer ?
#
loop_
_entity_poly.entity_id
_entity_poly.type
_entity_poly.pdbx_seq_one_letter_code
_entity_poly.pdbx_strand_id
1 'polypeptide(L)'
;MLNLEDLPVFFFCVHLQLQSASVHFIAAKHTTPFEGYVADINFRMVPYHFFSSCHVSAMSVSESWFAIRDHGRNYCNLYNLLEGSGLTESRGYKEVTSDFLCTQRSSANCTLY
;
A
#
# COMPACT_ATOMS: atom_id res chain seq x y z
N MET A 1 4.50 19.36 3.29
CA MET A 1 5.57 18.36 3.08
C MET A 1 5.36 17.35 4.19
N LEU A 2 4.75 16.20 3.91
CA LEU A 2 4.52 15.18 4.93
C LEU A 2 5.87 14.48 5.15
N ASN A 3 6.49 14.73 6.31
CA ASN A 3 7.66 13.99 6.73
C ASN A 3 7.19 12.57 7.10
N LEU A 4 7.81 11.57 6.48
CA LEU A 4 7.53 10.15 6.74
C LEU A 4 7.86 9.73 8.18
N GLU A 5 8.54 10.59 8.94
CA GLU A 5 9.01 10.36 10.31
C GLU A 5 8.00 10.79 11.39
N ASP A 6 6.94 11.52 11.04
CA ASP A 6 5.98 12.13 11.98
C ASP A 6 4.65 11.35 12.12
N LEU A 7 4.50 10.17 11.50
CA LEU A 7 3.31 9.33 11.67
C LEU A 7 3.44 8.45 12.94
N PRO A 8 2.34 8.15 13.66
CA PRO A 8 2.33 7.26 14.83
C PRO A 8 2.56 5.79 14.40
N VAL A 9 3.80 5.48 14.01
CA VAL A 9 4.24 4.29 13.25
C VAL A 9 4.62 3.09 14.14
N PHE A 10 4.54 3.22 15.47
CA PHE A 10 5.38 2.38 16.35
C PHE A 10 4.90 0.95 16.67
N PHE A 11 3.72 0.48 16.22
CA PHE A 11 3.31 -0.91 16.50
C PHE A 11 2.89 -1.76 15.28
N PHE A 12 2.43 -1.16 14.18
CA PHE A 12 1.99 -1.91 12.99
C PHE A 12 3.03 -2.00 11.87
N CYS A 13 4.07 -1.15 11.87
CA CYS A 13 5.03 -1.06 10.75
C CYS A 13 6.32 -1.87 10.94
N VAL A 14 6.40 -2.77 11.93
CA VAL A 14 7.62 -3.58 12.20
C VAL A 14 7.98 -4.49 11.01
N HIS A 15 7.00 -4.76 10.12
CA HIS A 15 7.16 -5.66 9.00
C HIS A 15 7.25 -4.99 7.63
N LEU A 16 7.31 -3.65 7.59
CA LEU A 16 7.52 -2.90 6.36
C LEU A 16 8.96 -2.37 6.33
N GLN A 17 9.70 -2.73 5.28
CA GLN A 17 11.06 -2.27 5.05
C GLN A 17 11.11 -1.36 3.83
N LEU A 18 11.32 -0.06 4.06
CA LEU A 18 11.55 0.91 3.00
C LEU A 18 12.83 0.56 2.22
N GLN A 19 12.72 0.40 0.91
CA GLN A 19 13.86 0.12 0.03
C GLN A 19 14.39 1.41 -0.59
N SER A 20 13.49 2.25 -1.10
CA SER A 20 13.86 3.56 -1.64
C SER A 20 12.67 4.51 -1.61
N ALA A 21 12.98 5.80 -1.53
CA ALA A 21 11.99 6.87 -1.61
C ALA A 21 12.54 8.03 -2.45
N SER A 22 11.69 8.58 -3.30
CA SER A 22 11.93 9.76 -4.12
C SER A 22 10.63 10.54 -4.28
N VAL A 23 10.71 11.71 -4.93
CA VAL A 23 9.55 12.59 -5.15
C VAL A 23 8.42 11.88 -5.90
N HIS A 24 8.75 10.95 -6.80
CA HIS A 24 7.77 10.29 -7.67
C HIS A 24 7.58 8.80 -7.37
N PHE A 25 8.46 8.19 -6.58
CA PHE A 25 8.48 6.74 -6.37
C PHE A 25 8.81 6.39 -4.92
N ILE A 26 8.08 5.42 -4.37
CA ILE A 26 8.43 4.74 -3.12
C ILE A 26 8.42 3.25 -3.41
N ALA A 27 9.46 2.56 -2.97
CA ALA A 27 9.54 1.10 -3.00
C ALA A 27 9.78 0.59 -1.58
N ALA A 28 9.03 -0.43 -1.17
CA ALA A 28 9.13 -1.06 0.13
C ALA A 28 8.87 -2.56 0.01
N LYS A 29 9.31 -3.32 1.02
CA LYS A 29 8.97 -4.73 1.19
C LYS A 29 8.08 -4.90 2.40
N HIS A 30 7.03 -5.69 2.27
CA HIS A 30 6.17 -6.07 3.37
C HIS A 30 6.32 -7.57 3.62
N THR A 31 6.57 -7.94 4.87
CA THR A 31 6.68 -9.35 5.29
C THR A 31 5.50 -9.69 6.16
N THR A 32 4.62 -10.60 5.73
CA THR A 32 3.47 -10.96 6.57
C THR A 32 3.92 -11.61 7.88
N PRO A 33 3.38 -11.17 9.03
CA PRO A 33 3.66 -11.81 10.31
C PRO A 33 3.36 -13.31 10.27
N PHE A 34 4.11 -14.09 11.06
CA PHE A 34 3.99 -15.56 11.20
C PHE A 34 4.33 -16.39 9.97
N GLU A 35 3.76 -16.09 8.80
CA GLU A 35 3.95 -16.88 7.59
C GLU A 35 5.23 -16.50 6.83
N GLY A 36 5.75 -15.29 7.04
CA GLY A 36 7.00 -14.84 6.44
C GLY A 36 6.94 -14.57 4.93
N TYR A 37 5.73 -14.52 4.34
CA TYR A 37 5.60 -14.16 2.93
C TYR A 37 6.01 -12.72 2.69
N VAL A 38 6.85 -12.54 1.68
CA VAL A 38 7.34 -11.22 1.26
C VAL A 38 6.52 -10.74 0.07
N ALA A 39 6.15 -9.46 0.11
CA ALA A 39 5.53 -8.74 -0.98
C ALA A 39 6.30 -7.45 -1.27
N ASP A 40 6.53 -7.19 -2.54
CA ASP A 40 7.05 -5.91 -3.03
C ASP A 40 5.91 -4.91 -3.13
N ILE A 41 6.09 -3.74 -2.54
CA ILE A 41 5.15 -2.62 -2.56
C ILE A 41 5.79 -1.45 -3.29
N ASN A 42 5.09 -0.93 -4.30
CA ASN A 42 5.54 0.21 -5.07
C ASN A 42 4.45 1.26 -5.15
N PHE A 43 4.81 2.51 -4.90
CA PHE A 43 3.98 3.67 -5.15
C PHE A 43 4.62 4.56 -6.21
N ARG A 44 3.78 5.05 -7.12
CA ARG A 44 4.13 6.04 -8.12
C ARG A 44 3.24 7.25 -7.94
N MET A 45 3.84 8.39 -7.64
CA MET A 45 3.17 9.66 -7.41
C MET A 45 3.38 10.55 -8.62
N VAL A 46 2.30 11.10 -9.16
CA VAL A 46 2.38 12.11 -10.21
C VAL A 46 1.54 13.34 -9.85
N PRO A 47 2.07 14.55 -10.11
CA PRO A 47 1.29 15.76 -9.92
C PRO A 47 0.09 15.75 -10.88
N TYR A 48 -1.06 16.18 -10.36
CA TYR A 48 -2.31 16.21 -11.09
C TYR A 48 -3.02 17.56 -10.89
N HIS A 49 -3.80 17.99 -11.89
CA HIS A 49 -4.44 19.31 -11.93
C HIS A 49 -3.51 20.48 -11.57
N PHE A 50 -2.49 20.77 -12.38
CA PHE A 50 -1.54 21.88 -12.14
C PHE A 50 -0.96 21.89 -10.71
N PHE A 51 -0.54 20.72 -10.21
CA PHE A 51 0.04 20.54 -8.86
C PHE A 51 -0.91 20.76 -7.67
N SER A 52 -2.22 20.90 -7.91
CA SER A 52 -3.23 21.02 -6.84
C SER A 52 -3.65 19.68 -6.24
N SER A 53 -3.33 18.56 -6.91
CA SER A 53 -3.64 17.21 -6.45
C SER A 53 -2.51 16.24 -6.77
N CYS A 54 -2.48 15.11 -6.08
CA CYS A 54 -1.52 14.03 -6.32
C CYS A 54 -2.29 12.79 -6.77
N HIS A 55 -1.95 12.25 -7.93
CA HIS A 55 -2.45 10.95 -8.35
C HIS A 55 -1.41 9.90 -7.98
N VAL A 56 -1.82 8.92 -7.18
CA VAL A 56 -0.95 7.85 -6.68
C VAL A 56 -1.41 6.54 -7.28
N SER A 57 -0.52 5.87 -7.98
CA SER A 57 -0.69 4.48 -8.42
C SER A 57 0.11 3.58 -7.48
N ALA A 58 -0.52 2.54 -6.96
CA ALA A 58 0.09 1.62 -6.02
C ALA A 58 0.02 0.18 -6.54
N MET A 59 1.04 -0.62 -6.24
CA MET A 59 1.11 -2.03 -6.60
C MET A 59 1.71 -2.82 -5.44
N SER A 60 1.08 -3.94 -5.07
CA SER A 60 1.65 -4.93 -4.16
C SER A 60 1.66 -6.28 -4.86
N VAL A 61 2.83 -6.92 -4.88
CA VAL A 61 3.04 -8.21 -5.55
C VAL A 61 3.77 -9.13 -4.60
N SER A 62 3.20 -10.31 -4.34
CA SER A 62 3.92 -11.34 -3.58
C SER A 62 5.09 -11.89 -4.39
N GLU A 63 6.23 -12.10 -3.75
CA GLU A 63 7.39 -12.80 -4.36
C GLU A 63 7.10 -14.29 -4.60
N SER A 64 6.03 -14.83 -3.99
CA SER A 64 5.62 -16.22 -4.17
C SER A 64 4.91 -16.41 -5.51
N TRP A 65 5.64 -16.93 -6.50
CA TRP A 65 5.16 -17.13 -7.88
C TRP A 65 3.90 -18.01 -8.01
N PHE A 66 3.60 -18.86 -7.03
CA PHE A 66 2.42 -19.73 -7.01
C PHE A 66 1.19 -19.09 -6.35
N ALA A 67 1.32 -17.92 -5.73
CA ALA A 67 0.23 -17.23 -5.03
C ALA A 67 -0.63 -16.37 -5.99
N ILE A 68 -1.18 -16.99 -7.05
CA ILE A 68 -2.02 -16.31 -8.06
C ILE A 68 -3.31 -15.77 -7.43
N ARG A 69 -3.88 -16.52 -6.47
CA ARG A 69 -5.00 -16.07 -5.62
C ARG A 69 -4.52 -16.02 -4.19
N ASP A 70 -4.46 -14.82 -3.66
CA ASP A 70 -3.90 -14.48 -2.34
C ASP A 70 -4.98 -14.04 -1.34
N HIS A 71 -6.24 -14.38 -1.58
CA HIS A 71 -7.38 -13.92 -0.79
C HIS A 71 -7.49 -12.38 -0.63
N GLY A 72 -6.99 -11.62 -1.61
CA GLY A 72 -7.00 -10.16 -1.56
C GLY A 72 -5.93 -9.55 -0.65
N ARG A 73 -4.93 -10.34 -0.23
CA ARG A 73 -3.84 -9.90 0.66
C ARG A 73 -3.03 -8.76 0.06
N ASN A 74 -2.72 -8.79 -1.24
CA ASN A 74 -2.01 -7.72 -1.93
C ASN A 74 -2.79 -6.40 -1.86
N TYR A 75 -4.13 -6.45 -1.98
CA TYR A 75 -4.95 -5.26 -1.76
C TYR A 75 -4.86 -4.80 -0.29
N CYS A 76 -5.02 -5.70 0.66
CA CYS A 76 -4.98 -5.35 2.08
C CYS A 76 -3.63 -4.79 2.53
N ASN A 77 -2.51 -5.30 1.99
CA ASN A 77 -1.19 -4.75 2.23
C ASN A 77 -1.11 -3.26 1.87
N LEU A 78 -1.71 -2.88 0.73
CA LEU A 78 -1.77 -1.48 0.31
C LEU A 78 -2.76 -0.69 1.17
N TYR A 79 -3.98 -1.21 1.36
CA TYR A 79 -5.03 -0.52 2.09
C TYR A 79 -4.65 -0.23 3.53
N ASN A 80 -4.12 -1.23 4.26
CA ASN A 80 -3.69 -1.08 5.65
C ASN A 80 -2.54 -0.06 5.78
N LEU A 81 -1.65 0.02 4.79
CA LEU A 81 -0.60 1.04 4.78
C LEU A 81 -1.18 2.45 4.56
N LEU A 82 -2.13 2.60 3.63
CA LEU A 82 -2.80 3.88 3.39
C LEU A 82 -3.65 4.31 4.58
N GLU A 83 -4.39 3.39 5.19
CA GLU A 83 -5.19 3.63 6.39
C GLU A 83 -4.30 4.00 7.58
N GLY A 84 -3.24 3.21 7.85
CA GLY A 84 -2.29 3.48 8.93
C GLY A 84 -1.52 4.79 8.77
N SER A 85 -1.40 5.30 7.54
CA SER A 85 -0.82 6.63 7.27
C SER A 85 -1.81 7.79 7.48
N GLY A 86 -3.09 7.51 7.71
CA GLY A 86 -4.16 8.50 7.78
C GLY A 86 -4.53 9.13 6.42
N LEU A 87 -3.96 8.66 5.31
CA LEU A 87 -4.24 9.22 3.99
C LEU A 87 -5.70 9.01 3.57
N THR A 88 -6.30 7.90 3.98
CA THR A 88 -7.72 7.56 3.73
C THR A 88 -8.68 8.56 4.35
N GLU A 89 -8.26 9.25 5.43
CA GLU A 89 -9.05 10.27 6.13
C GLU A 89 -8.80 11.69 5.57
N SER A 90 -7.81 11.84 4.69
CA SER A 90 -7.44 13.15 4.15
C SER A 90 -8.54 13.70 3.23
N ARG A 91 -8.79 15.01 3.32
CA ARG A 91 -9.81 15.67 2.50
C ARG A 91 -9.45 15.55 1.01
N GLY A 92 -10.36 14.96 0.24
CA GLY A 92 -10.18 14.75 -1.19
C GLY A 92 -9.54 13.42 -1.55
N TYR A 93 -9.25 12.56 -0.57
CA TYR A 93 -8.92 11.16 -0.84
C TYR A 93 -10.03 10.48 -1.63
N LYS A 94 -9.64 9.78 -2.69
CA LYS A 94 -10.54 8.97 -3.49
C LYS A 94 -9.80 7.71 -3.94
N GLU A 95 -10.25 6.58 -3.43
CA GLU A 95 -9.79 5.28 -3.93
C GLU A 95 -10.46 4.99 -5.28
N VAL A 96 -9.65 4.59 -6.26
CA VAL A 96 -10.14 4.07 -7.55
C VAL A 96 -9.55 2.68 -7.72
N THR A 97 -10.35 1.67 -7.39
CA THR A 97 -9.96 0.25 -7.47
C THR A 97 -11.13 -0.60 -7.95
N SER A 98 -10.85 -1.83 -8.36
CA SER A 98 -11.83 -2.84 -8.76
C SER A 98 -11.20 -4.23 -8.68
N ASP A 99 -12.00 -5.30 -8.77
CA ASP A 99 -11.48 -6.68 -8.85
C ASP A 99 -10.57 -6.93 -10.06
N PHE A 100 -10.66 -6.08 -11.10
CA PHE A 100 -9.78 -6.13 -12.26
C PHE A 100 -8.40 -5.50 -11.97
N LEU A 101 -8.37 -4.43 -11.16
CA LEU A 101 -7.12 -3.75 -10.79
C LEU A 101 -6.43 -4.43 -9.61
N CYS A 102 -7.21 -4.90 -8.65
CA CYS A 102 -6.76 -5.64 -7.48
C CYS A 102 -7.58 -6.92 -7.38
N THR A 103 -6.99 -8.04 -7.76
CA THR A 103 -7.63 -9.36 -7.72
C THR A 103 -8.23 -9.65 -6.34
N GLN A 104 -9.48 -10.11 -6.30
CA GLN A 104 -10.20 -10.46 -5.05
C GLN A 104 -10.45 -9.30 -4.09
N ARG A 105 -10.41 -8.05 -4.55
CA ARG A 105 -10.74 -6.86 -3.75
C ARG A 105 -12.10 -6.96 -3.06
N SER A 106 -13.15 -7.37 -3.78
CA SER A 106 -14.52 -7.42 -3.26
C SER A 106 -14.71 -8.45 -2.14
N SER A 107 -13.89 -9.50 -2.14
CA SER A 107 -13.88 -10.56 -1.13
C SER A 107 -12.79 -10.39 -0.06
N ALA A 108 -11.96 -9.34 -0.17
CA ALA A 108 -10.83 -9.12 0.72
C ALA A 108 -11.31 -8.76 2.14
N ASN A 109 -10.75 -9.41 3.15
CA ASN A 109 -10.94 -9.06 4.55
C ASN A 109 -9.62 -8.60 5.15
N CYS A 110 -9.44 -7.28 5.23
CA CYS A 110 -8.19 -6.67 5.67
C CYS A 110 -8.02 -6.55 7.18
N THR A 111 -9.02 -7.00 7.97
CA THR A 111 -8.90 -7.05 9.44
C THR A 111 -8.18 -8.31 9.93
N LEU A 112 -7.91 -9.26 9.02
CA LEU A 112 -7.25 -10.53 9.35
C LEU A 112 -5.71 -10.44 9.29
N TYR A 113 -5.15 -9.35 8.75
CA TYR A 113 -3.74 -9.23 8.37
C TYR A 113 -3.11 -7.94 8.86
#